data_AF-A0A225VE13-F1
#
_entry.id   AF-A0A225VE13-F1
#
_cell.length_a   1.000
_cell.length_b   1.000
_cell.length_c   1.000
_cell.angle_alpha   90.00
_cell.angle_beta   90.00
_cell.angle_gamma   90.00
#
_symmetry.space_group_name_H-M   'P 1'
#
loop_
_entity.id
_entity.type
_entity.pdbx_description
1 polymer ?
#
loop_
_entity_poly.entity_id
_entity_poly.type
_entity_poly.pdbx_seq_one_letter_code
_entity_poly.pdbx_strand_id
1 'polypeptide(L)'
;MVRVAVVGCAHGMLDDIYATVNFVNEMDPENPVELLLCCGDFECIGNMRDLGTLACPPKYRALYAFHRYYKQEKTAPVLTILFGGNHKASGYLKKLYYAGWVAPNMFYLGTAGVINVAGLRIAGLSGIYKQQHHTAGHFELQPFDNTTMRSVYHVREL
;
A
#
# COMPACT_ATOMS: atom_id res chain seq x y z
N MET A 1 25.05 -6.16 -0.57
CA MET A 1 24.00 -6.43 0.43
C MET A 1 22.90 -5.43 0.16
N VAL A 2 21.63 -5.85 0.03
CA VAL A 2 20.55 -4.93 -0.34
C VAL A 2 20.25 -3.99 0.83
N ARG A 3 20.32 -2.68 0.60
CA ARG A 3 19.92 -1.69 1.61
C ARG A 3 18.42 -1.44 1.53
N VAL A 4 17.73 -1.75 2.63
CA VAL A 4 16.26 -1.66 2.73
C VAL A 4 15.87 -0.48 3.60
N ALA A 5 15.06 0.43 3.07
CA ALA A 5 14.35 1.44 3.85
C ALA A 5 12.98 0.91 4.28
N VAL A 6 12.55 1.24 5.49
CA VAL A 6 11.25 0.82 6.03
C VAL A 6 10.50 2.05 6.52
N VAL A 7 9.27 2.20 6.03
CA VAL A 7 8.33 3.26 6.43
C VAL A 7 7.10 2.60 7.03
N GLY A 8 6.59 3.17 8.12
CA GLY A 8 5.32 2.79 8.72
C GLY A 8 4.12 3.19 7.85
N CYS A 9 3.23 4.01 8.39
CA CYS A 9 2.09 4.54 7.64
C CYS A 9 2.54 5.69 6.72
N ALA A 10 2.27 5.60 5.42
CA ALA A 10 2.64 6.64 4.46
C ALA A 10 1.60 7.78 4.35
N HIS A 11 0.32 7.49 4.55
CA HIS A 11 -0.79 8.45 4.43
C HIS A 11 -0.74 9.32 3.16
N GLY A 12 -0.42 8.69 2.03
CA GLY A 12 -0.35 9.35 0.72
C GLY A 12 0.85 10.28 0.50
N MET A 13 1.73 10.47 1.50
CA MET A 13 2.90 11.37 1.44
C MET A 13 4.08 10.79 0.65
N LEU A 14 3.81 10.18 -0.50
CA LEU A 14 4.80 9.47 -1.31
C LEU A 14 5.92 10.39 -1.81
N ASP A 15 5.59 11.63 -2.17
CA ASP A 15 6.58 12.60 -2.65
C ASP A 15 7.63 12.89 -1.57
N ASP A 16 7.21 13.06 -0.32
CA ASP A 16 8.13 13.33 0.82
C ASP A 16 8.96 12.09 1.17
N ILE A 17 8.35 10.90 1.15
CA ILE A 17 9.04 9.63 1.37
C ILE A 17 10.14 9.45 0.30
N TYR A 18 9.81 9.63 -0.97
CA TYR A 18 10.78 9.46 -2.05
C TYR A 18 11.83 10.58 -2.08
N ALA A 19 11.48 11.81 -1.72
CA ALA A 19 12.46 12.88 -1.53
C ALA A 19 13.48 12.52 -0.44
N THR A 20 13.01 11.93 0.67
CA THR A 20 13.88 11.44 1.76
C THR A 20 14.79 10.30 1.28
N VAL A 21 14.25 9.33 0.52
CA VAL A 21 15.05 8.23 -0.05
C VAL A 21 16.15 8.78 -0.97
N ASN A 22 15.81 9.72 -1.86
CA ASN A 22 16.77 10.32 -2.77
C ASN A 22 17.86 11.08 -1.99
N PHE A 23 17.48 11.87 -1.00
CA PHE A 23 18.43 12.59 -0.15
C PHE A 23 19.40 11.63 0.57
N VAL A 24 18.91 10.51 1.11
CA VAL A 24 19.79 9.49 1.72
C VAL A 24 20.74 8.88 0.69
N ASN A 25 20.27 8.62 -0.53
CA ASN A 25 21.09 8.06 -1.60
C ASN A 25 22.15 9.07 -2.11
N GLU A 26 21.85 10.37 -2.07
CA GLU A 26 22.82 11.44 -2.37
C GLU A 26 23.89 11.55 -1.28
N MET A 27 23.54 11.32 -0.01
CA MET A 27 24.48 11.35 1.11
C MET A 27 25.42 10.14 1.16
N ASP A 28 24.98 8.97 0.66
CA ASP A 28 25.77 7.73 0.64
C ASP A 28 25.62 7.01 -0.71
N PRO A 29 26.27 7.52 -1.77
CA PRO A 29 26.13 6.97 -3.12
C PRO A 29 26.71 5.55 -3.28
N GLU A 30 27.62 5.14 -2.39
CA GLU A 30 28.23 3.81 -2.41
C GLU A 30 27.29 2.72 -1.88
N ASN A 31 26.30 3.10 -1.06
CA ASN A 31 25.33 2.18 -0.47
C ASN A 31 23.89 2.71 -0.63
N PRO A 32 23.37 2.88 -1.86
CA PRO A 32 22.04 3.44 -2.05
C PRO A 32 20.94 2.52 -1.48
N VAL A 33 19.82 3.09 -1.07
CA VAL A 33 18.57 2.37 -0.81
C VAL A 33 18.06 1.78 -2.13
N GLU A 34 17.94 0.45 -2.17
CA GLU A 34 17.52 -0.32 -3.34
C GLU A 34 16.10 -0.90 -3.20
N LEU A 35 15.57 -0.89 -1.97
CA LEU A 35 14.25 -1.41 -1.65
C LEU A 35 13.57 -0.55 -0.57
N LEU A 36 12.33 -0.16 -0.81
CA LEU A 36 11.46 0.49 0.18
C LEU A 36 10.33 -0.45 0.59
N LEU A 37 10.15 -0.67 1.90
CA LEU A 37 8.98 -1.35 2.46
C LEU A 37 8.05 -0.32 3.09
N CYS A 38 6.81 -0.26 2.62
CA CYS A 38 5.77 0.58 3.22
C CYS A 38 4.73 -0.30 3.93
N CYS A 39 4.78 -0.29 5.25
CA CYS A 39 4.08 -1.25 6.12
C CYS A 39 2.59 -1.00 6.29
N GLY A 40 2.04 0.08 5.72
CA GLY A 40 0.61 0.35 5.81
C GLY A 40 0.23 1.70 5.25
N ASP A 41 -1.07 1.90 5.10
CA ASP A 41 -1.68 3.19 4.75
C ASP A 41 -0.99 3.92 3.58
N PHE A 42 -0.58 3.15 2.56
CA PHE A 42 0.03 3.67 1.34
C PHE A 42 -0.93 4.57 0.54
N GLU A 43 -2.25 4.37 0.71
CA GLU A 43 -3.31 5.13 0.04
C GLU A 43 -3.17 5.12 -1.50
N CYS A 44 -3.27 3.94 -2.11
CA CYS A 44 -3.26 3.74 -3.58
C CYS A 44 -4.49 4.35 -4.30
N ILE A 45 -4.75 5.65 -4.13
CA ILE A 45 -5.89 6.36 -4.70
C ILE A 45 -5.56 6.81 -6.13
N GLY A 46 -5.96 6.03 -7.15
CA GLY A 46 -5.66 6.34 -8.55
C GLY A 46 -6.60 7.40 -9.16
N ASN A 47 -7.81 7.53 -8.62
CA ASN A 47 -8.86 8.42 -9.12
C ASN A 47 -9.93 8.70 -8.04
N MET A 48 -10.91 9.53 -8.38
CA MET A 48 -11.99 9.90 -7.45
C MET A 48 -12.89 8.73 -7.03
N ARG A 49 -13.02 7.68 -7.86
CA ARG A 49 -13.78 6.47 -7.49
C ARG A 49 -13.05 5.69 -6.42
N ASP A 50 -11.73 5.55 -6.53
CA ASP A 50 -10.91 4.92 -5.50
C ASP A 50 -10.99 5.70 -4.18
N LEU A 51 -10.95 7.04 -4.25
CA LEU A 51 -11.10 7.93 -3.10
C LEU A 51 -12.45 7.74 -2.40
N GLY A 52 -13.51 7.46 -3.17
CA GLY A 52 -14.83 7.13 -2.64
C GLY A 52 -14.85 5.86 -1.77
N THR A 53 -13.89 4.96 -1.96
CA THR A 53 -13.75 3.71 -1.19
C THR A 53 -12.74 3.81 -0.03
N LEU A 54 -12.23 5.01 0.26
CA LEU A 54 -11.36 5.25 1.40
C LEU A 54 -12.19 5.35 2.69
N ALA A 55 -11.88 4.49 3.66
CA ALA A 55 -12.50 4.48 4.98
C ALA A 55 -12.00 5.62 5.88
N CYS A 56 -12.24 6.86 5.47
CA CYS A 56 -11.85 8.09 6.15
C CYS A 56 -12.99 9.13 6.07
N PRO A 57 -13.22 9.97 7.10
CA PRO A 57 -14.23 11.02 7.04
C PRO A 57 -14.08 11.90 5.79
N PRO A 58 -15.18 12.29 5.09
CA PRO A 58 -15.10 13.00 3.82
C PRO A 58 -14.22 14.25 3.82
N LYS A 59 -14.22 15.02 4.91
CA LYS A 59 -13.42 16.24 5.07
C LYS A 59 -11.89 16.03 5.08
N TYR A 60 -11.43 14.80 5.28
CA TYR A 60 -10.00 14.45 5.31
C TYR A 60 -9.55 13.66 4.08
N ARG A 61 -10.44 13.42 3.12
CA ARG A 61 -10.12 12.67 1.91
C ARG A 61 -9.34 13.57 0.94
N ALA A 62 -8.19 13.10 0.50
CA ALA A 62 -7.39 13.74 -0.55
C ALA A 62 -6.84 12.69 -1.53
N LEU A 63 -6.60 13.07 -2.79
CA LEU A 63 -5.98 12.18 -3.78
C LEU A 63 -4.48 11.95 -3.51
N TYR A 64 -3.82 12.89 -2.82
CA TYR A 64 -2.38 12.95 -2.63
C TYR A 64 -1.58 12.68 -3.93
N ALA A 65 -0.40 12.07 -3.84
CA ALA A 65 0.51 11.94 -4.98
C ALA A 65 0.31 10.65 -5.81
N PHE A 66 -0.32 9.59 -5.25
CA PHE A 66 -0.35 8.27 -5.90
C PHE A 66 -0.98 8.30 -7.30
N HIS A 67 -2.02 9.09 -7.54
CA HIS A 67 -2.66 9.16 -8.85
C HIS A 67 -1.70 9.53 -9.99
N ARG A 68 -0.62 10.28 -9.70
CA ARG A 68 0.41 10.67 -10.67
C ARG A 68 1.30 9.49 -11.03
N TYR A 69 1.63 8.66 -10.05
CA TYR A 69 2.37 7.41 -10.25
C TYR A 69 1.51 6.38 -11.01
N TYR A 70 0.22 6.28 -10.67
CA TYR A 70 -0.73 5.41 -11.37
C TYR A 70 -0.87 5.78 -12.85
N LYS A 71 -0.91 7.09 -13.17
CA LYS A 71 -0.92 7.62 -14.54
C LYS A 71 0.45 7.62 -15.22
N GLN A 72 1.51 7.21 -14.52
CA GLN A 72 2.90 7.21 -15.01
C GLN A 72 3.43 8.62 -15.36
N GLU A 73 2.87 9.67 -14.76
CA GLU A 73 3.45 11.02 -14.78
C GLU A 73 4.69 11.11 -13.86
N LYS A 74 4.81 10.15 -12.93
CA LYS A 74 5.94 9.94 -12.03
C LYS A 74 6.25 8.45 -11.94
N THR A 75 7.50 8.13 -11.63
CA THR A 75 7.97 6.75 -11.37
C THR A 75 8.61 6.71 -10.00
N ALA A 76 8.38 5.63 -9.22
CA ALA A 76 9.06 5.46 -7.95
C ALA A 76 10.58 5.32 -8.19
N PRO A 77 11.45 6.07 -7.48
CA PRO A 77 12.89 6.03 -7.69
C PRO A 77 13.51 4.69 -7.26
N VAL A 78 12.81 3.91 -6.44
CA VAL A 78 13.25 2.64 -5.89
C VAL A 78 12.10 1.63 -5.92
N LEU A 79 12.42 0.33 -6.01
CA LEU A 79 11.42 -0.72 -5.85
C LEU A 79 10.73 -0.56 -4.49
N THR A 80 9.42 -0.44 -4.51
CA THR A 80 8.61 -0.19 -3.33
C THR A 80 7.61 -1.33 -3.15
N ILE A 81 7.76 -2.09 -2.07
CA ILE A 81 6.81 -3.11 -1.66
C ILE A 81 5.89 -2.49 -0.62
N LEU A 82 4.58 -2.55 -0.86
CA LEU A 82 3.58 -2.00 0.04
C LEU A 82 2.67 -3.09 0.60
N PHE A 83 2.26 -2.88 1.84
CA PHE A 83 1.30 -3.68 2.57
C PHE A 83 0.07 -2.82 2.86
N GLY A 84 -1.10 -3.44 2.91
CA GLY A 84 -2.35 -2.71 3.12
C GLY A 84 -2.53 -2.39 4.61
N GLY A 85 -2.91 -1.15 4.94
CA GLY A 85 -3.42 -0.81 6.26
C GLY A 85 -4.95 -0.71 6.29
N ASN A 86 -5.47 0.24 7.08
CA ASN A 86 -6.89 0.58 7.18
C ASN A 86 -7.27 1.86 6.40
N HIS A 87 -6.30 2.69 6.01
CA HIS A 87 -6.46 3.80 5.07
C HIS A 87 -5.95 3.39 3.70
N LYS A 88 -6.84 2.88 2.85
CA LYS A 88 -6.46 2.45 1.51
C LYS A 88 -7.59 2.55 0.50
N ALA A 89 -7.26 2.47 -0.78
CA ALA A 89 -8.23 2.27 -1.86
C ALA A 89 -8.80 0.85 -1.79
N SER A 90 -9.74 0.62 -0.87
CA SER A 90 -10.33 -0.70 -0.60
C SER A 90 -10.87 -1.36 -1.87
N GLY A 91 -11.50 -0.59 -2.76
CA GLY A 91 -12.04 -1.12 -4.01
C GLY A 91 -10.97 -1.59 -4.99
N TYR A 92 -9.85 -0.85 -5.07
CA TYR A 92 -8.75 -1.15 -5.98
C TYR A 92 -7.91 -2.33 -5.46
N LEU A 93 -7.46 -2.25 -4.21
CA LEU A 93 -6.59 -3.28 -3.64
C LEU A 93 -7.28 -4.62 -3.41
N LYS A 94 -8.62 -4.65 -3.26
CA LYS A 94 -9.38 -5.91 -3.24
C LYS A 94 -9.20 -6.71 -4.54
N LYS A 95 -9.04 -6.05 -5.68
CA LYS A 95 -8.80 -6.72 -6.97
C LYS A 95 -7.41 -7.37 -7.05
N LEU A 96 -6.48 -6.89 -6.23
CA LEU A 96 -5.10 -7.37 -6.12
C LEU A 96 -4.91 -8.25 -4.88
N TYR A 97 -5.92 -9.07 -4.54
CA TYR A 97 -5.93 -9.93 -3.36
C TYR A 97 -4.66 -10.81 -3.30
N TYR A 98 -4.27 -11.41 -4.42
CA TYR A 98 -3.08 -12.27 -4.54
C TYR A 98 -1.82 -11.52 -4.99
N ALA A 99 -1.68 -10.25 -4.59
CA ALA A 99 -0.59 -9.36 -4.98
C ALA A 99 -0.71 -8.79 -6.41
N GLY A 100 0.07 -7.73 -6.68
CA GLY A 100 0.16 -7.14 -8.00
C GLY A 100 0.84 -5.77 -8.02
N TRP A 101 1.27 -5.36 -9.20
CA TRP A 101 1.82 -4.03 -9.44
C TRP A 101 0.71 -2.99 -9.41
N VAL A 102 0.88 -1.95 -8.59
CA VAL A 102 -0.07 -0.82 -8.51
C VAL A 102 0.36 0.37 -9.37
N ALA A 103 1.65 0.46 -9.66
CA ALA A 103 2.30 1.41 -10.55
C ALA A 103 3.72 0.88 -10.89
N PRO A 104 4.43 1.46 -11.88
CA PRO A 104 5.84 1.12 -12.10
C PRO A 104 6.67 1.25 -10.82
N ASN A 105 7.50 0.25 -10.53
CA ASN A 105 8.31 0.12 -9.30
C ASN A 105 7.51 0.05 -7.98
N MET A 106 6.19 -0.13 -8.02
CA MET A 106 5.36 -0.25 -6.81
C MET A 106 4.56 -1.55 -6.81
N PHE A 107 4.87 -2.46 -5.88
CA PHE A 107 4.27 -3.78 -5.79
C PHE A 107 3.49 -3.95 -4.49
N TYR A 108 2.19 -4.23 -4.60
CA TYR A 108 1.37 -4.62 -3.47
C TYR A 108 1.50 -6.12 -3.23
N LEU A 109 1.86 -6.50 -2.00
CA LEU A 109 2.08 -7.90 -1.62
C LEU A 109 0.78 -8.73 -1.54
N GLY A 110 -0.39 -8.10 -1.65
CA GLY A 110 -1.66 -8.79 -1.47
C GLY A 110 -2.09 -8.86 -0.01
N THR A 111 -3.11 -9.66 0.25
CA THR A 111 -3.70 -9.83 1.60
C THR A 111 -2.73 -10.51 2.55
N ALA A 112 -2.05 -11.56 2.09
CA ALA A 112 -0.95 -12.20 2.79
C ALA A 112 -0.07 -12.90 1.77
N GLY A 113 1.24 -12.96 2.02
CA GLY A 113 2.14 -13.62 1.09
C GLY A 113 3.60 -13.56 1.52
N VAL A 114 4.44 -14.21 0.73
CA VAL A 114 5.89 -14.17 0.87
C VAL A 114 6.50 -14.02 -0.52
N ILE A 115 7.39 -13.05 -0.66
CA ILE A 115 8.13 -12.79 -1.90
C ILE A 115 9.64 -12.87 -1.64
N ASN A 116 10.41 -13.02 -2.72
CA ASN A 116 11.86 -12.92 -2.67
C ASN A 116 12.32 -11.70 -3.48
N VAL A 117 13.09 -10.82 -2.87
CA VAL A 117 13.67 -9.63 -3.51
C VAL A 117 15.17 -9.65 -3.28
N ALA A 118 15.95 -9.82 -4.35
CA ALA A 118 17.42 -9.84 -4.28
C ALA A 118 17.98 -10.79 -3.19
N GLY A 119 17.39 -11.97 -3.05
CA GLY A 119 17.77 -12.98 -2.05
C GLY A 119 17.17 -12.77 -0.65
N LEU A 120 16.50 -11.64 -0.39
CA LEU A 120 15.74 -11.40 0.84
C LEU A 120 14.34 -11.99 0.74
N ARG A 121 13.98 -12.84 1.70
CA ARG A 121 12.62 -13.39 1.83
C ARG A 121 11.78 -12.48 2.71
N ILE A 122 10.73 -11.89 2.13
CA ILE A 122 9.89 -10.88 2.76
C ILE A 122 8.47 -11.44 2.88
N ALA A 123 7.99 -11.57 4.11
CA ALA A 123 6.62 -11.96 4.42
C ALA A 123 5.79 -10.74 4.81
N GLY A 124 4.49 -10.77 4.52
CA GLY A 124 3.59 -9.73 5.01
C GLY A 124 2.14 -10.17 5.10
N LEU A 125 1.42 -9.43 5.93
CA LEU A 125 -0.01 -9.57 6.20
C LEU A 125 -0.62 -8.17 6.15
N SER A 126 -1.52 -7.95 5.20
CA SER A 126 -2.20 -6.68 5.00
C SER A 126 -3.50 -6.64 5.80
N GLY A 127 -3.83 -5.46 6.32
CA GLY A 127 -5.08 -5.18 7.02
C GLY A 127 -4.90 -5.04 8.53
N ILE A 128 -6.03 -4.92 9.22
CA ILE A 128 -6.07 -4.83 10.69
C ILE A 128 -6.92 -5.96 11.26
N TYR A 129 -6.62 -6.39 12.47
CA TYR A 129 -7.44 -7.38 13.14
C TYR A 129 -8.75 -6.76 13.67
N LYS A 130 -9.87 -7.45 13.46
CA LYS A 130 -11.14 -7.19 14.16
C LYS A 130 -11.82 -8.52 14.49
N GLN A 131 -11.99 -8.76 15.78
CA GLN A 131 -12.54 -10.02 16.32
C GLN A 131 -13.82 -10.47 15.63
N GLN A 132 -14.79 -9.56 15.46
CA GLN A 132 -16.08 -9.86 14.83
C GLN A 132 -16.01 -10.34 13.38
N HIS A 133 -14.92 -10.09 12.66
CA HIS A 133 -14.75 -10.55 11.27
C HIS A 133 -13.68 -11.62 11.13
N HIS A 134 -12.87 -11.90 12.15
CA HIS A 134 -11.72 -12.81 12.01
C HIS A 134 -12.14 -14.20 11.52
N THR A 135 -13.20 -14.76 12.11
CA THR A 135 -13.74 -16.08 11.76
C THR A 135 -14.76 -16.05 10.61
N ALA A 136 -14.92 -14.90 9.96
CA ALA A 136 -15.89 -14.71 8.89
C ALA A 136 -15.24 -14.85 7.51
N GLY A 137 -16.01 -15.32 6.53
CA GLY A 137 -15.60 -15.20 5.12
C GLY A 137 -15.53 -13.75 4.66
N HIS A 138 -14.97 -13.54 3.47
CA HIS A 138 -15.14 -12.27 2.75
C HIS A 138 -16.51 -12.24 2.07
N PHE A 139 -17.35 -11.26 2.44
CA PHE A 139 -18.71 -11.09 1.92
C PHE A 139 -18.91 -9.73 1.25
N GLU A 140 -17.91 -8.85 1.29
CA GLU A 140 -18.07 -7.47 0.83
C GLU A 140 -18.22 -7.41 -0.70
N LEU A 141 -19.21 -6.68 -1.20
CA LEU A 141 -19.42 -6.47 -2.63
C LEU A 141 -19.47 -4.97 -2.94
N GLN A 142 -19.06 -4.58 -4.15
CA GLN A 142 -19.24 -3.20 -4.60
C GLN A 142 -20.70 -2.97 -5.06
N PRO A 143 -21.28 -1.78 -4.82
CA PRO A 143 -20.69 -0.65 -4.10
C PRO A 143 -20.61 -0.91 -2.58
N PHE A 144 -19.51 -0.49 -1.95
CA PHE A 144 -19.38 -0.62 -0.50
C PHE A 144 -20.23 0.41 0.22
N ASP A 145 -20.85 -0.02 1.32
CA ASP A 145 -21.37 0.87 2.35
C ASP A 145 -20.28 1.21 3.38
N ASN A 146 -20.64 1.96 4.43
CA ASN A 146 -19.70 2.33 5.48
C ASN A 146 -19.12 1.13 6.24
N THR A 147 -19.85 0.03 6.35
CA THR A 147 -19.42 -1.15 7.12
C THR A 147 -18.48 -2.01 6.28
N THR A 148 -18.90 -2.36 5.07
CA THR A 148 -18.16 -3.19 4.12
C THR A 148 -16.89 -2.52 3.62
N MET A 149 -16.86 -1.19 3.50
CA MET A 149 -15.64 -0.44 3.18
C MET A 149 -14.55 -0.60 4.24
N ARG A 150 -14.92 -0.91 5.49
CA ARG A 150 -13.99 -1.20 6.60
C ARG A 150 -13.68 -2.69 6.69
N SER A 151 -14.72 -3.53 6.67
CA SER A 151 -14.57 -4.97 6.87
C SER A 151 -13.71 -5.66 5.81
N VAL A 152 -13.70 -5.12 4.57
CA VAL A 152 -12.93 -5.64 3.44
C VAL A 152 -11.44 -5.77 3.72
N TYR A 153 -10.90 -4.95 4.63
CA TYR A 153 -9.49 -4.98 4.99
C TYR A 153 -9.20 -5.58 6.35
N HIS A 154 -10.20 -6.13 7.04
CA HIS A 154 -9.91 -6.85 8.27
C HIS A 154 -9.31 -8.22 7.95
N VAL A 155 -8.32 -8.63 8.73
CA VAL A 155 -7.69 -9.94 8.61
C VAL A 155 -8.74 -11.04 8.87
N ARG A 156 -8.68 -12.11 8.08
CA ARG A 156 -9.49 -13.32 8.22
C ARG A 156 -8.61 -14.51 8.60
N GLU A 157 -9.17 -15.46 9.33
CA GLU A 157 -8.60 -16.80 9.42
C GLU A 157 -8.84 -17.56 8.11
N LEU A 158 -7.93 -18.48 7.80
CA LEU A 158 -7.96 -19.33 6.62
C LEU A 158 -8.44 -20.73 7.00
#